data_AF-A0A7Z8QXA1-F1
#
_entry.id   AF-A0A7Z8QXA1-F1
#
_cell.length_a   1.000
_cell.length_b   1.000
_cell.length_c   1.000
_cell.angle_alpha   90.00
_cell.angle_beta   90.00
_cell.angle_gamma   90.00
#
_symmetry.space_group_name_H-M   'P 1'
#
loop_
_entity.id
_entity.type
_entity.pdbx_description
1 polymer ?
#
loop_
_entity_poly.entity_id
_entity_poly.type
_entity_poly.pdbx_seq_one_letter_code
_entity_poly.pdbx_strand_id
1 'polypeptide(L)'
;MKNLNIEYKQVLKHPLEGVDAARTSKEKRVPVVLTREEVKLVLAFLEGTSDLVVKLLYGGGLRITEAVRLRVQDIDYGLNR
;
A
#
# COMPACT_ATOMS: atom_id res chain seq x y z
N MET A 1 8.53 8.33 7.95
CA MET A 1 9.86 8.69 8.48
C MET A 1 10.92 7.62 8.20
N LYS A 2 10.88 6.92 7.04
CA LYS A 2 11.94 5.98 6.64
C LYS A 2 13.13 6.66 5.91
N ASN A 3 13.06 7.98 5.71
CA ASN A 3 13.97 8.68 4.78
C ASN A 3 15.03 9.53 5.49
N LEU A 4 14.83 9.89 6.76
CA LEU A 4 15.66 10.89 7.44
C LEU A 4 17.12 10.42 7.61
N ASN A 5 17.35 9.13 7.89
CA ASN A 5 18.72 8.62 8.02
C ASN A 5 19.47 8.47 6.69
N ILE A 6 18.76 8.44 5.56
CA ILE A 6 19.37 8.26 4.24
C ILE A 6 19.83 9.61 3.69
N GLU A 7 19.00 10.65 3.81
CA GLU A 7 19.34 12.01 3.34
C GLU A 7 20.48 12.62 4.17
N TYR A 8 20.44 12.51 5.49
CA TYR A 8 21.46 13.15 6.34
C TYR A 8 22.85 12.54 6.15
N LYS A 9 22.95 11.21 5.95
CA LYS A 9 24.24 10.54 5.73
C LYS A 9 24.86 10.82 4.36
N GLN A 10 24.05 11.07 3.33
CA GLN A 10 24.56 11.38 1.99
C GLN A 10 24.87 12.87 1.80
N VAL A 11 24.14 13.76 2.48
CA VAL A 11 24.32 15.21 2.34
C VAL A 11 25.36 15.76 3.31
N LEU A 12 25.36 15.31 4.57
CA LEU A 12 26.36 15.68 5.57
C LEU A 12 27.34 14.51 5.69
N LYS A 13 28.52 14.64 5.08
CA LYS A 13 29.63 13.66 5.13
C LYS A 13 30.23 13.50 6.54
N HIS A 14 29.44 13.67 7.60
CA HIS A 14 29.86 13.57 8.99
C HIS A 14 29.06 12.45 9.67
N PRO A 15 29.72 11.42 10.23
CA PRO A 15 29.00 10.38 10.97
C PRO A 15 28.37 11.00 12.22
N LEU A 16 27.07 10.77 12.40
CA LEU A 16 26.37 11.10 13.64
C LEU A 16 26.83 10.11 14.72
N GLU A 17 27.88 10.45 15.46
CA GLU A 17 28.30 9.71 16.65
C GLU A 17 27.38 10.10 17.83
N GLY A 18 26.84 9.09 18.52
CA GLY A 18 26.09 9.29 19.78
C GLY A 18 24.58 9.44 19.68
N VAL A 19 23.97 9.33 18.49
CA VAL A 19 22.50 9.26 18.39
C VAL A 19 22.04 7.83 18.59
N ASP A 20 21.83 7.44 19.85
CA ASP A 20 21.08 6.22 20.17
C ASP A 20 19.59 6.49 19.92
N ALA A 21 19.23 6.57 18.64
CA ALA A 21 17.84 6.64 18.21
C ALA A 21 17.21 5.29 18.50
N ALA A 22 16.78 5.10 19.76
CA ALA A 22 15.98 3.98 20.19
C ALA A 22 14.84 3.83 19.17
N ARG A 23 14.98 2.81 18.31
CA ARG A 23 13.96 2.51 17.31
C ARG A 23 12.73 2.11 18.09
N THR A 24 11.79 3.03 18.26
CA THR A 24 10.42 2.66 18.59
C THR A 24 9.95 1.73 17.49
N SER A 25 10.01 0.43 17.77
CA SER A 25 9.32 -0.58 16.96
C SER A 25 7.86 -0.19 17.02
N LYS A 26 7.33 0.36 15.93
CA LYS A 26 5.89 0.60 15.82
C LYS A 26 5.21 -0.72 16.18
N GLU A 27 4.39 -0.68 17.22
CA GLU A 27 3.57 -1.80 17.63
C GLU A 27 2.91 -2.39 16.38
N LYS A 28 3.08 -3.70 16.18
CA LYS A 28 2.48 -4.39 15.03
C LYS A 28 0.98 -4.29 15.20
N ARG A 29 0.34 -3.37 14.47
CA ARG A 29 -1.12 -3.34 14.37
C ARG A 29 -1.58 -4.68 13.84
N VAL A 30 -2.35 -5.40 14.64
CA VAL A 30 -3.01 -6.62 14.18
C VAL A 30 -3.92 -6.20 13.02
N PRO A 31 -3.76 -6.78 11.83
CA PRO A 31 -4.61 -6.43 10.70
C PRO A 31 -6.04 -6.87 11.03
N VAL A 32 -6.94 -5.90 11.17
CA VAL A 32 -8.38 -6.15 11.22
C VAL A 32 -8.81 -6.43 9.79
N VAL A 33 -9.23 -7.66 9.53
CA VAL A 33 -9.76 -8.07 8.22
C VAL A 33 -11.28 -7.93 8.24
N LEU A 34 -11.84 -7.42 7.14
CA LEU A 34 -13.29 -7.35 6.95
C LEU A 34 -13.84 -8.74 6.61
N THR A 35 -15.01 -9.05 7.12
CA THR A 35 -15.81 -10.22 6.72
C THR A 35 -16.38 -10.03 5.32
N ARG A 36 -16.82 -11.13 4.68
CA ARG A 36 -17.40 -11.08 3.33
C ARG A 36 -18.67 -10.24 3.30
N GLU A 37 -19.44 -10.26 4.37
CA GLU A 37 -20.68 -9.52 4.56
C GLU A 37 -20.40 -8.02 4.65
N GLU A 38 -19.41 -7.61 5.45
CA GLU A 38 -18.99 -6.21 5.54
C GLU A 38 -18.47 -5.69 4.20
N VAL A 39 -17.67 -6.48 3.48
CA VAL A 39 -17.17 -6.09 2.16
C VAL A 39 -18.33 -5.87 1.17
N LYS A 40 -19.35 -6.75 1.18
CA LYS A 40 -20.54 -6.56 0.33
C LYS A 40 -21.27 -5.27 0.66
N LEU A 41 -21.41 -4.94 1.95
CA LEU A 41 -22.04 -3.70 2.37
C LEU A 41 -21.24 -2.48 1.89
N VAL A 42 -19.92 -2.48 2.06
CA VAL A 42 -19.07 -1.38 1.57
C VAL A 42 -19.19 -1.21 0.06
N LEU A 43 -19.09 -2.30 -0.71
CA LEU A 43 -19.20 -2.26 -2.18
C LEU A 43 -20.57 -1.74 -2.65
N ALA A 44 -21.64 -1.96 -1.89
CA ALA A 44 -22.97 -1.48 -2.25
C ALA A 44 -23.12 0.05 -2.19
N PHE A 45 -22.22 0.75 -1.49
CA PHE A 45 -22.20 2.22 -1.40
C PHE A 45 -21.15 2.87 -2.31
N LEU A 46 -20.37 2.09 -3.06
CA LEU A 46 -19.35 2.61 -3.96
C LEU A 46 -19.89 2.72 -5.38
N GLU A 47 -19.50 3.78 -6.06
CA GLU A 47 -19.91 4.06 -7.44
C GLU A 47 -18.72 4.55 -8.28
N GLY A 48 -18.79 4.32 -9.60
CA GLY A 48 -17.79 4.80 -10.54
C GLY A 48 -16.40 4.20 -10.31
N THR A 49 -15.36 5.03 -10.34
CA THR A 49 -13.96 4.60 -10.30
C THR A 49 -13.56 3.96 -8.97
N SER A 50 -14.11 4.42 -7.85
CA SER A 50 -13.75 3.89 -6.53
C SER A 50 -14.23 2.45 -6.35
N ASP A 51 -15.42 2.11 -6.87
CA ASP A 51 -15.95 0.74 -6.89
C ASP A 51 -15.02 -0.21 -7.67
N LEU A 52 -14.58 0.20 -8.87
CA LEU A 52 -13.64 -0.58 -9.68
C LEU A 52 -12.31 -0.81 -8.94
N VAL A 53 -11.74 0.23 -8.37
CA VAL A 53 -10.46 0.14 -7.64
C VAL A 53 -10.60 -0.77 -6.43
N VAL A 54 -11.67 -0.66 -5.64
CA VAL A 54 -11.88 -1.49 -4.45
C VAL A 54 -12.10 -2.96 -4.83
N LYS A 55 -12.83 -3.24 -5.91
CA LYS A 55 -12.98 -4.60 -6.44
C LYS A 55 -11.66 -5.20 -6.90
N LEU A 56 -10.80 -4.42 -7.56
CA LEU A 56 -9.46 -4.86 -7.97
C LEU A 56 -8.56 -5.14 -6.76
N LEU A 57 -8.61 -4.29 -5.73
CA LEU A 57 -7.87 -4.51 -4.48
C LEU A 57 -8.34 -5.79 -3.77
N TYR A 58 -9.65 -5.96 -3.62
CA TYR A 58 -10.23 -7.09 -2.90
C TYR A 58 -10.10 -8.42 -3.67
N GLY A 59 -10.36 -8.42 -4.98
CA GLY A 59 -10.32 -9.61 -5.82
C GLY A 59 -8.93 -9.97 -6.36
N GLY A 60 -8.08 -8.97 -6.60
CA GLY A 60 -6.74 -9.17 -7.17
C GLY A 60 -5.61 -9.17 -6.13
N GLY A 61 -5.89 -8.86 -4.86
CA GLY A 61 -4.87 -8.79 -3.81
C GLY A 61 -3.84 -7.67 -4.00
N LEU A 62 -4.17 -6.68 -4.82
CA LEU A 62 -3.31 -5.54 -5.14
C LEU A 62 -3.15 -4.63 -3.92
N ARG A 63 -1.99 -3.97 -3.82
CA ARG A 63 -1.82 -2.82 -2.93
C ARG A 63 -2.48 -1.59 -3.55
N ILE A 64 -2.91 -0.65 -2.71
CA ILE A 64 -3.55 0.60 -3.18
C ILE A 64 -2.70 1.35 -4.22
N THR A 65 -1.37 1.35 -4.05
CA THR A 65 -0.45 2.00 -4.98
C THR A 65 -0.36 1.30 -6.33
N GLU A 66 -0.58 -0.01 -6.37
CA GLU A 66 -0.57 -0.81 -7.60
C GLU A 66 -1.88 -0.59 -8.36
N ALA A 67 -3.02 -0.68 -7.68
CA ALA A 67 -4.33 -0.49 -8.30
C ALA A 67 -4.51 0.92 -8.89
N VAL A 68 -4.03 1.97 -8.22
CA VAL A 68 -4.14 3.35 -8.71
C VAL A 68 -3.18 3.65 -9.87
N ARG A 69 -2.10 2.87 -10.03
CA ARG A 69 -1.11 3.05 -11.10
C ARG A 69 -1.29 2.09 -12.27
N LEU A 70 -2.29 1.21 -12.20
CA LEU A 70 -2.58 0.20 -13.21
C LEU A 70 -2.81 0.87 -14.58
N ARG A 71 -2.14 0.36 -15.61
CA ARG A 71 -2.32 0.80 -17.00
C ARG A 71 -3.03 -0.28 -17.79
N VAL A 72 -3.64 0.12 -18.91
CA VAL A 72 -4.35 -0.80 -19.81
C VAL A 72 -3.46 -1.95 -20.28
N GLN A 73 -2.17 -1.67 -20.53
CA GLN A 73 -1.17 -2.68 -20.92
C GLN A 73 -0.90 -3.75 -19.84
N ASP A 74 -1.22 -3.49 -18.58
CA ASP A 74 -0.96 -4.39 -17.46
C ASP A 74 -2.10 -5.42 -17.29
N ILE A 75 -3.19 -5.29 -18.06
CA ILE A 75 -4.36 -6.18 -18.01
C ILE A 75 -4.27 -7.18 -19.16
N ASP A 76 -4.05 -8.45 -18.82
CA ASP A 76 -4.13 -9.57 -19.77
C ASP A 76 -5.50 -10.26 -19.65
N TYR A 77 -6.23 -10.33 -20.76
CA TYR A 77 -7.52 -11.00 -20.87
C TYR A 77 -7.40 -12.50 -21.17
N GLY A 78 -6.19 -13.05 -21.26
CA GLY A 78 -5.95 -14.47 -21.54
C GLY A 78 -6.30 -14.88 -22.98
N LEU A 79 -6.40 -13.92 -23.90
CA LEU A 79 -6.72 -14.14 -25.32
C LEU A 79 -5.54 -14.72 -26.14
N ASN A 80 -4.39 -14.96 -25.54
CA ASN A 80 -3.23 -15.61 -26.17
C ASN A 80 -3.24 -17.13 -25.94
N ARG A 81 -4.19 -17.83 -26.57
CA ARG A 81 -4.15 -19.29 -26.77
C ARG A 81 -4.12 -19.64 -28.24
#